data_AF-A0A1V6K5C8-F1
#
_entry.id   AF-A0A1V6K5C8-F1
#
_cell.length_a   1.000
_cell.length_b   1.000
_cell.length_c   1.000
_cell.angle_alpha   90.00
_cell.angle_beta   90.00
_cell.angle_gamma   90.00
#
_symmetry.space_group_name_H-M   'P 1'
#
loop_
_entity.id
_entity.type
_entity.pdbx_description
1 polymer ?
#
loop_
_entity_poly.entity_id
_entity_poly.type
_entity_poly.pdbx_seq_one_letter_code
_entity_poly.pdbx_strand_id
1 'polypeptide(L)'
;MPPVAIAMYLVILSKMPYGPFSIVESKELVSGYKTEHFGVWRAGISVIDGTKTFVLLYAFVAIFIGAVPFWAALIIMILILVSLSFVCAVTPMLSPFDSVTIQGLVTGLMLVYVGYLWWVMP
;
A
#
# COMPACT_ATOMS: atom_id res chain seq x y z
N MET A 1 16.28 -10.03 2.27
CA MET A 1 14.85 -10.12 1.87
C MET A 1 13.88 -9.50 2.89
N PRO A 2 13.93 -9.79 4.21
CA PRO A 2 12.92 -9.29 5.15
C PRO A 2 12.68 -7.75 5.16
N PRO A 3 13.70 -6.86 5.07
CA PRO A 3 13.44 -5.42 5.06
C PRO A 3 12.74 -4.93 3.78
N VAL A 4 12.98 -5.59 2.64
CA VAL A 4 12.35 -5.24 1.35
C VAL A 4 10.85 -5.57 1.37
N ALA A 5 10.47 -6.69 2.00
CA ALA A 5 9.07 -7.07 2.15
C ALA A 5 8.31 -6.07 3.05
N ILE A 6 8.93 -5.62 4.15
CA ILE A 6 8.34 -4.60 5.03
C ILE A 6 8.17 -3.27 4.28
N ALA A 7 9.17 -2.85 3.51
CA ALA A 7 9.07 -1.64 2.69
C ALA A 7 7.95 -1.75 1.65
N MET A 8 7.81 -2.88 0.96
CA MET A 8 6.71 -3.08 0.02
C MET A 8 5.35 -3.11 0.72
N TYR A 9 5.25 -3.71 1.91
CA TYR A 9 4.03 -3.68 2.70
C TYR A 9 3.61 -2.25 3.04
N LEU A 10 4.55 -1.39 3.41
CA LEU A 10 4.30 0.05 3.63
C LEU A 10 3.88 0.78 2.35
N VAL A 11 4.45 0.42 1.20
CA VAL A 11 4.02 0.95 -0.10
C VAL A 11 2.57 0.54 -0.41
N ILE A 12 2.19 -0.70 -0.12
CA ILE A 12 0.80 -1.17 -0.29
C ILE A 12 -0.13 -0.41 0.65
N LEU A 13 0.25 -0.27 1.93
CA LEU A 13 -0.48 0.52 2.91
C LEU A 13 -0.68 1.97 2.46
N SER A 14 0.32 2.56 1.78
CA SER A 14 0.20 3.92 1.24
C SER A 14 -0.84 4.08 0.13
N LYS A 15 -1.26 2.97 -0.49
CA LYS A 15 -2.23 2.93 -1.57
C LYS A 15 -3.56 2.31 -1.15
N MET A 16 -3.72 1.89 0.11
CA MET A 16 -4.98 1.37 0.62
C MET A 16 -6.04 2.48 0.71
N PRO A 17 -7.31 2.19 0.36
CA PRO A 17 -8.41 3.12 0.57
C PRO A 17 -8.60 3.36 2.07
N TYR A 18 -8.81 4.62 2.45
CA TYR A 18 -8.92 5.06 3.85
C TYR A 18 -7.73 4.67 4.75
N GLY A 19 -6.56 4.42 4.17
CA GLY A 19 -5.34 4.15 4.93
C GLY A 19 -4.75 5.42 5.56
N PRO A 20 -3.75 5.28 6.45
CA PRO A 20 -3.12 6.42 7.14
C PRO A 20 -2.46 7.43 6.19
N PHE A 21 -2.15 7.02 4.97
CA PHE A 21 -1.56 7.88 3.94
C PHE A 21 -2.59 8.40 2.92
N SER A 22 -3.88 8.05 3.05
CA SER A 22 -4.94 8.47 2.13
C SER A 22 -5.50 9.85 2.48
N ILE A 23 -4.65 10.87 2.36
CA ILE A 23 -4.96 12.26 2.72
C ILE A 23 -6.20 12.79 1.97
N VAL A 24 -6.40 12.37 0.72
CA VAL A 24 -7.48 12.82 -0.16
C VAL A 24 -8.85 12.29 0.28
N GLU A 25 -8.87 11.27 1.14
CA GLU A 25 -10.07 10.64 1.69
C GLU A 25 -10.26 10.97 3.18
N SER A 26 -9.50 11.94 3.66
CA SER A 26 -9.56 12.38 5.04
C SER A 26 -10.87 13.09 5.35
N LYS A 27 -11.40 12.86 6.56
CA LYS A 27 -12.75 13.32 6.94
C LYS A 27 -12.83 14.83 7.11
N GLU A 28 -11.68 15.46 7.33
CA GLU A 28 -11.50 16.90 7.40
C GLU A 28 -11.51 17.58 6.02
N LEU A 29 -11.34 16.82 4.93
CA LEU A 29 -11.35 17.34 3.57
C LEU A 29 -12.61 16.91 2.80
N VAL A 30 -13.17 17.86 2.05
CA VAL A 30 -14.14 17.53 0.99
C VAL A 30 -13.33 17.01 -0.20
N SER A 31 -13.42 15.70 -0.44
CA SER A 31 -12.64 15.03 -1.49
C SER A 31 -13.11 15.47 -2.88
N GLY A 32 -12.39 16.43 -3.49
CA GLY A 32 -12.70 16.95 -4.83
C GLY A 32 -12.89 15.84 -5.87
N TYR A 33 -12.00 14.85 -5.88
CA TYR A 33 -12.08 13.71 -6.80
C TYR A 33 -13.37 12.88 -6.65
N LYS A 34 -13.94 12.76 -5.45
CA LYS A 34 -15.20 12.03 -5.21
C LYS A 34 -16.43 12.93 -5.36
N THR A 35 -16.31 14.25 -5.15
CA THR A 35 -17.43 15.20 -5.19
C THR A 35 -17.65 15.84 -6.56
N GLU A 36 -16.62 15.92 -7.40
CA GLU A 36 -16.72 16.49 -8.75
C GLU A 36 -17.22 15.48 -9.78
N HIS A 37 -17.16 14.18 -9.45
CA HIS A 37 -17.51 13.11 -10.36
C HIS A 37 -18.73 12.34 -9.85
N PHE A 38 -19.80 12.33 -10.65
CA PHE A 38 -21.08 11.73 -10.29
C PHE A 38 -21.41 10.45 -11.08
N GLY A 39 -22.36 9.68 -10.57
CA GLY A 39 -22.92 8.51 -11.25
C GLY A 39 -21.86 7.47 -11.63
N VAL A 40 -21.80 7.14 -12.92
CA VAL A 40 -20.93 6.10 -13.47
C VAL A 40 -19.46 6.37 -13.18
N TRP A 41 -19.02 7.64 -13.21
CA TRP A 41 -17.61 7.96 -12.98
C TRP A 41 -17.21 7.66 -11.54
N ARG A 42 -18.06 8.01 -10.55
CA ARG A 42 -17.82 7.65 -9.15
C ARG A 42 -17.77 6.14 -8.93
N ALA A 43 -18.63 5.39 -9.61
CA ALA A 43 -18.61 3.94 -9.59
C ALA A 43 -17.31 3.39 -10.20
N GLY A 44 -16.88 3.93 -11.35
CA GLY A 44 -15.62 3.55 -12.01
C GLY A 44 -14.41 3.76 -11.11
N ILE A 45 -14.34 4.89 -10.41
CA ILE A 45 -13.31 5.16 -9.41
C ILE A 45 -13.28 4.06 -8.34
N SER A 46 -14.45 3.71 -7.78
CA SER A 46 -14.51 2.69 -6.71
C SER A 46 -14.09 1.30 -7.16
N VAL A 47 -14.39 0.94 -8.42
CA VAL A 47 -13.92 -0.32 -9.02
C VAL A 47 -12.40 -0.30 -9.17
N ILE A 48 -11.85 0.81 -9.66
CA ILE A 48 -10.39 0.99 -9.83
C ILE A 48 -9.67 0.89 -8.48
N ASP A 49 -10.22 1.48 -7.42
CA ASP A 49 -9.65 1.38 -6.06
C ASP A 49 -9.57 -0.08 -5.59
N GLY A 50 -10.61 -0.87 -5.86
CA GLY A 50 -10.63 -2.32 -5.59
C GLY A 50 -9.62 -3.09 -6.44
N THR A 51 -9.59 -2.86 -7.75
CA THR A 51 -8.67 -3.52 -8.68
C THR A 51 -7.21 -3.21 -8.35
N LYS A 52 -6.88 -1.96 -8.05
CA LYS A 52 -5.54 -1.54 -7.61
C LYS A 52 -5.10 -2.33 -6.38
N THR A 53 -5.96 -2.44 -5.38
CA THR A 53 -5.66 -3.18 -4.14
C THR A 53 -5.39 -4.65 -4.42
N PHE A 54 -6.22 -5.27 -5.28
CA PHE A 54 -6.02 -6.66 -5.70
C PHE A 54 -4.68 -6.87 -6.41
N VAL A 55 -4.35 -6.01 -7.39
CA VAL A 55 -3.10 -6.11 -8.15
C VAL A 55 -1.88 -5.95 -7.24
N LEU A 56 -1.91 -5.01 -6.30
CA LEU A 56 -0.81 -4.78 -5.36
C LEU A 56 -0.59 -5.97 -4.41
N LEU A 57 -1.68 -6.57 -3.89
CA LEU A 57 -1.60 -7.77 -3.06
C LEU A 57 -1.05 -8.97 -3.85
N TYR A 58 -1.50 -9.14 -5.10
CA TYR A 58 -1.00 -10.21 -5.94
C TYR A 58 0.48 -10.03 -6.29
N ALA A 59 0.91 -8.79 -6.60
CA ALA A 59 2.30 -8.47 -6.83
C ALA A 59 3.18 -8.78 -5.61
N PHE A 60 2.71 -8.48 -4.40
CA PHE A 60 3.42 -8.83 -3.16
C PHE A 60 3.65 -10.34 -3.03
N VAL A 61 2.60 -11.13 -3.25
CA VAL A 61 2.70 -12.60 -3.20
C VAL A 61 3.66 -13.11 -4.28
N ALA A 62 3.53 -12.63 -5.52
CA ALA A 62 4.36 -13.05 -6.63
C ALA A 62 5.85 -12.73 -6.42
N ILE A 63 6.17 -11.57 -5.85
CA ILE A 63 7.56 -11.11 -5.65
C ILE A 63 8.22 -11.79 -4.44
N PHE A 64 7.52 -11.91 -3.31
CA PHE A 64 8.14 -12.36 -2.05
C PHE A 64 7.92 -13.83 -1.71
N ILE A 65 6.85 -14.43 -2.22
CA ILE A 65 6.50 -15.84 -1.96
C ILE A 65 6.77 -16.70 -3.20
N GLY A 66 6.59 -16.13 -4.38
CA GLY A 66 6.84 -16.79 -5.66
C GLY A 66 5.59 -17.45 -6.25
N ALA A 67 5.80 -18.42 -7.15
CA ALA A 67 4.72 -19.11 -7.84
C ALA A 67 4.00 -20.10 -6.91
N VAL A 68 2.88 -19.67 -6.34
CA VAL A 68 1.95 -20.49 -5.55
C VAL A 68 0.70 -20.85 -6.36
N PRO A 69 0.06 -21.99 -6.09
CA PRO A 69 -1.21 -22.33 -6.72
C PRO A 69 -2.26 -21.25 -6.40
N PHE A 70 -3.14 -20.98 -7.37
CA PHE A 70 -4.08 -19.86 -7.31
C PHE A 70 -4.88 -19.78 -5.99
N TRP A 71 -5.37 -20.92 -5.50
CA TRP A 71 -6.10 -21.00 -4.23
C TRP A 71 -5.28 -20.57 -3.01
N ALA A 72 -4.00 -20.95 -2.95
CA ALA A 72 -3.12 -20.53 -1.86
C ALA A 72 -2.80 -19.04 -1.95
N ALA A 73 -2.59 -18.50 -3.16
CA ALA A 73 -2.39 -17.07 -3.37
C ALA A 73 -3.59 -16.25 -2.86
N LEU A 74 -4.83 -16.69 -3.14
CA LEU A 74 -6.04 -16.04 -2.63
C LEU A 74 -6.08 -16.00 -1.10
N ILE A 75 -5.80 -17.12 -0.43
CA ILE A 75 -5.78 -17.18 1.05
C ILE A 75 -4.74 -16.21 1.62
N ILE A 76 -3.54 -16.19 1.04
CA ILE A 76 -2.46 -15.30 1.50
C ILE A 76 -2.86 -13.83 1.29
N MET A 77 -3.44 -13.49 0.13
CA MET A 77 -3.91 -12.13 -0.13
C MET A 77 -4.99 -11.70 0.88
N ILE A 78 -5.90 -12.60 1.26
CA ILE A 78 -6.89 -12.33 2.30
C ILE A 78 -6.21 -12.06 3.65
N LEU A 79 -5.22 -12.87 4.05
CA LEU A 79 -4.49 -12.65 5.30
C LEU A 79 -3.76 -11.30 5.33
N ILE A 80 -3.10 -10.95 4.22
CA ILE A 80 -2.43 -9.65 4.08
C ILE A 80 -3.46 -8.52 4.12
N LEU A 81 -4.58 -8.65 3.41
CA LEU A 81 -5.65 -7.66 3.42
C LEU A 81 -6.23 -7.44 4.82
N VAL A 82 -6.46 -8.52 5.57
CA VAL A 82 -6.92 -8.44 6.97
C VAL A 82 -5.90 -7.68 7.80
N SER A 83 -4.60 -8.00 7.69
CA SER A 83 -3.55 -7.26 8.42
C SER A 83 -3.54 -5.77 8.07
N LEU A 84 -3.64 -5.41 6.79
CA LEU A 84 -3.68 -4.01 6.34
C LEU A 84 -4.91 -3.29 6.87
N SER A 85 -6.07 -3.97 6.92
CA SER A 85 -7.31 -3.40 7.44
C SER A 85 -7.20 -3.07 8.93
N PHE A 86 -6.52 -3.90 9.73
CA PHE A 86 -6.23 -3.61 11.13
C PHE A 86 -5.33 -2.38 11.27
N VAL A 87 -4.29 -2.28 10.46
CA VAL A 87 -3.42 -1.09 10.48
C VAL A 87 -4.25 0.16 10.16
N CYS A 88 -5.04 0.13 9.08
CA CYS A 88 -5.90 1.26 8.69
C CYS A 88 -6.94 1.62 9.76
N ALA A 89 -7.41 0.66 10.55
CA ALA A 89 -8.38 0.91 11.63
C ALA A 89 -7.75 1.50 12.90
N VAL A 90 -6.48 1.17 13.20
CA VAL A 90 -5.79 1.57 14.44
C VAL A 90 -4.97 2.84 14.26
N THR A 91 -4.47 3.11 13.05
CA THR A 91 -3.65 4.29 12.78
C THR A 91 -4.49 5.47 12.30
N PRO A 92 -4.37 6.67 12.90
CA PRO A 92 -5.02 7.86 12.36
C PRO A 92 -4.38 8.26 11.02
N MET A 93 -5.11 9.07 10.26
CA MET A 93 -4.59 9.66 9.02
C MET A 93 -3.47 10.66 9.34
N LEU A 94 -2.35 10.52 8.63
CA LEU A 94 -1.17 11.35 8.76
C LEU A 94 -1.34 12.63 7.96
N SER A 95 -0.71 13.71 8.45
CA SER A 95 -0.62 14.94 7.67
C SER A 95 0.19 14.72 6.38
N PRO A 96 0.00 15.56 5.35
CA PRO A 96 0.79 15.46 4.11
C PRO A 96 2.30 15.51 4.36
N PHE A 97 2.75 16.34 5.30
CA PHE A 97 4.16 16.48 5.64
C PHE A 97 4.70 15.22 6.33
N ASP A 98 3.95 14.65 7.27
CA ASP A 98 4.36 13.43 7.99
C ASP A 98 4.38 12.22 7.05
N SER A 99 3.38 12.12 6.16
CA SER A 99 3.29 11.08 5.13
C SER A 99 4.53 11.06 4.23
N VAL A 100 4.92 12.22 3.69
CA VAL A 100 6.11 12.34 2.83
C VAL A 100 7.39 12.08 3.62
N THR A 101 7.46 12.54 4.87
CA THR A 101 8.64 12.33 5.72
C THR A 101 8.85 10.84 5.99
N ILE A 102 7.79 10.10 6.37
CA ILE A 102 7.88 8.66 6.64
C ILE A 102 8.24 7.89 5.36
N GLN A 103 7.62 8.21 4.23
CA GLN A 103 7.95 7.55 2.96
C GLN A 103 9.40 7.84 2.54
N GLY A 104 9.85 9.08 2.67
CA GLY A 104 11.22 9.49 2.37
C GLY A 104 12.25 8.78 3.26
N LEU A 105 11.97 8.67 4.57
CA LEU A 105 12.83 7.95 5.51
C LEU A 105 12.94 6.46 5.16
N VAL A 106 11.81 5.81 4.85
CA VAL A 106 11.79 4.41 4.45
C VAL A 106 12.56 4.20 3.14
N THR A 107 12.37 5.06 2.15
CA THR A 107 13.13 5.00 0.89
C THR A 107 14.63 5.20 1.13
N GLY A 108 15.01 6.17 1.95
CA GLY A 108 16.42 6.42 2.31
C GLY A 108 17.06 5.20 2.97
N LEU A 109 16.36 4.56 3.92
CA LEU A 109 16.82 3.33 4.57
C LEU A 109 17.00 2.20 3.54
N MET A 110 16.07 2.04 2.59
CA MET A 110 16.18 1.04 1.54
C MET A 110 17.37 1.29 0.59
N LEU A 111 17.70 2.54 0.28
CA LEU A 111 18.89 2.87 -0.51
C LEU A 111 20.18 2.48 0.21
N VAL A 112 20.29 2.78 1.51
CA VAL A 112 21.43 2.37 2.34
C VAL A 112 21.55 0.84 2.39
N TYR A 113 20.43 0.14 2.56
CA TYR A 113 20.40 -1.32 2.58
C TYR A 113 20.85 -1.93 1.25
N VAL A 114 20.40 -1.40 0.10
CA VAL A 114 20.83 -1.87 -1.23
C VAL A 114 22.32 -1.57 -1.44
N GLY A 115 22.81 -0.40 -1.04
CA GLY A 115 24.23 -0.05 -1.11
C GLY A 115 25.11 -1.00 -0.30
N TYR A 116 24.67 -1.36 0.92
CA TYR A 116 25.37 -2.36 1.74
C TYR A 116 25.38 -3.74 1.09
N LEU A 117 24.24 -4.20 0.54
CA LEU A 117 24.17 -5.50 -0.13
C LEU A 117 25.11 -5.55 -1.34
N TRP A 118 25.17 -4.48 -2.14
CA TRP A 118 26.09 -4.41 -3.28
C TRP A 118 27.54 -4.52 -2.82
N TRP A 119 27.91 -3.84 -1.73
CA TRP A 119 29.28 -3.92 -1.19
C TRP A 119 29.64 -5.32 -0.67
N VAL A 120 28.70 -6.03 -0.05
CA VAL A 120 28.94 -7.33 0.61
C VAL A 120 28.78 -8.52 -0.34
N MET A 121 27.91 -8.41 -1.35
CA MET A 121 27.59 -9.47 -2.31
C MET A 121 27.60 -8.89 -3.74
N PRO A 122 28.78 -8.65 -4.32
CA PRO A 122 28.91 -8.12 -5.68
C PRO A 122 28.45 -9.11 -6.76
#